data_AF-A0A6M2EXL2-F1
#
_entry.id   AF-A0A6M2EXL2-F1
#
_cell.length_a   1.000
_cell.length_b   1.000
_cell.length_c   1.000
_cell.angle_alpha   90.00
_cell.angle_beta   90.00
_cell.angle_gamma   90.00
#
_symmetry.space_group_name_H-M   'P 1'
#
loop_
_entity.id
_entity.type
_entity.pdbx_description
1 polymer ?
#
loop_
_entity_poly.entity_id
_entity_poly.type
_entity_poly.pdbx_seq_one_letter_code
_entity_poly.pdbx_strand_id
1 'polypeptide(L)'
;MGFDNDDAKSESRCVLSRSKITHGEHPLSLGKSSIWNKFFQDSEIIEQIDRDVKRTHPDMHFFCGDSSFAKSNQEALRNILIVFAKLNPGIRYVQGMNEILAPLFYVFKNDPDEEMEACAEADTFFCFVELLSGFRDLFCQQLDNSVVGIRSTIARLSRLLKEHDEELWRHLEVTTKVNPQFFSFRWITLLLTQEFNFADSIHIWDTLLSDPEGPQETLLRVCCAMLILVRRRLLAGDFTSILKLLQNYPPTNISHLLYVANKLRGQPSH
;
A
#
# COMPACT_ATOMS: atom_id res chain seq x y z
N MET A 1 -32.27 66.10 -48.07
CA MET A 1 -31.41 65.02 -48.61
C MET A 1 -30.67 64.47 -47.40
N GLY A 2 -31.14 63.44 -46.68
CA GLY A 2 -31.55 62.09 -47.11
C GLY A 2 -30.51 61.12 -46.51
N PHE A 3 -30.75 60.64 -45.28
CA PHE A 3 -30.93 59.22 -44.86
C PHE A 3 -29.69 58.33 -45.04
N ASP A 4 -29.04 57.92 -43.93
CA ASP A 4 -29.03 56.54 -43.35
C ASP A 4 -27.80 55.74 -43.87
N ASN A 5 -27.14 54.79 -43.22
CA ASN A 5 -27.22 54.14 -41.91
C ASN A 5 -25.93 53.32 -41.71
N ASP A 6 -25.68 52.97 -40.45
CA ASP A 6 -25.18 51.68 -39.94
C ASP A 6 -23.82 51.08 -40.35
N ASP A 7 -23.02 50.89 -39.29
CA ASP A 7 -22.40 49.62 -38.87
C ASP A 7 -21.91 48.66 -39.97
N ALA A 8 -20.58 48.62 -40.12
CA ALA A 8 -19.90 47.41 -40.54
C ALA A 8 -18.63 47.20 -39.72
N LYS A 9 -18.80 46.56 -38.55
CA LYS A 9 -17.79 45.69 -37.96
C LYS A 9 -17.35 44.68 -39.03
N SER A 10 -16.07 44.67 -39.39
CA SER A 10 -15.46 43.52 -40.05
C SER A 10 -14.18 43.17 -39.32
N GLU A 11 -14.25 42.02 -38.68
CA GLU A 11 -13.29 41.41 -37.78
C GLU A 11 -11.91 41.31 -38.43
N SER A 12 -10.93 41.98 -37.82
CA SER A 12 -9.57 41.44 -37.77
C SER A 12 -9.65 40.10 -37.05
N ARG A 13 -9.85 39.02 -37.81
CA ARG A 13 -9.61 37.66 -37.31
C ARG A 13 -8.14 37.59 -36.94
N CYS A 14 -7.84 37.83 -35.68
CA CYS A 14 -6.59 37.42 -35.07
C CYS A 14 -6.57 35.89 -35.16
N VAL A 15 -6.06 35.37 -36.28
CA VAL A 15 -5.74 33.96 -36.40
C VAL A 15 -4.58 33.77 -35.43
N LEU A 16 -4.88 33.20 -34.25
CA LEU A 16 -3.87 32.84 -33.28
C LEU A 16 -2.78 32.04 -34.01
N SER A 17 -1.56 32.57 -34.00
CA SER A 17 -0.40 31.90 -34.56
C SER A 17 -0.30 30.52 -33.93
N ARG A 18 -0.40 29.47 -34.74
CA ARG A 18 -0.24 28.09 -34.27
C ARG A 18 1.21 27.92 -33.85
N SER A 19 1.46 27.84 -32.55
CA SER A 19 2.78 27.52 -31.99
C SER A 19 3.31 26.26 -32.66
N LYS A 20 4.51 26.31 -33.24
CA LYS A 20 5.17 25.12 -33.76
C LYS A 20 5.49 24.20 -32.58
N ILE A 21 4.72 23.12 -32.44
CA ILE A 21 5.02 22.06 -31.48
C ILE A 21 6.40 21.51 -31.85
N THR A 22 7.37 21.66 -30.96
CA THR A 22 8.70 21.08 -31.19
C THR A 22 8.58 19.56 -31.20
N HIS A 23 9.40 18.85 -32.00
CA HIS A 23 9.29 17.38 -32.14
C HIS A 23 9.38 16.62 -30.79
N GLY A 24 9.93 17.25 -29.74
CA GLY A 24 10.00 16.72 -28.37
C GLY A 24 8.76 16.95 -27.50
N GLU A 25 7.79 17.75 -27.95
CA GLU A 25 6.52 18.04 -27.26
C GLU A 25 5.31 17.44 -28.00
N HIS A 26 5.56 16.49 -28.90
CA HIS A 26 4.52 15.83 -29.65
C HIS A 26 3.84 14.71 -28.82
N PRO A 27 2.52 14.48 -28.94
CA PRO A 27 1.82 13.38 -28.25
C PRO A 27 2.36 11.99 -28.56
N LEU A 28 3.09 11.83 -29.67
CA LEU A 28 3.74 10.58 -30.07
C LEU A 28 5.27 10.62 -29.87
N SER A 29 5.80 11.65 -29.21
CA SER A 29 7.25 11.76 -28.99
C SER A 29 7.69 10.71 -27.97
N LEU A 30 8.67 9.89 -28.35
CA LEU A 30 9.32 8.92 -27.46
C LEU A 30 10.30 9.57 -26.46
N GLY A 31 10.38 10.90 -26.45
CA GLY A 31 11.27 11.66 -25.56
C GLY A 31 10.83 11.54 -24.10
N LYS A 32 11.76 11.10 -23.23
CA LYS A 32 11.52 10.93 -21.78
C LYS A 32 11.20 12.24 -21.03
N SER A 33 11.47 13.40 -21.65
CA SER A 33 11.23 14.73 -21.08
C SER A 33 9.97 15.42 -21.62
N SER A 34 9.22 14.75 -22.50
CA SER A 34 8.00 15.33 -23.08
C SER A 34 6.89 15.45 -22.05
N ILE A 35 6.15 16.55 -22.07
CA ILE A 35 4.92 16.75 -21.27
C ILE A 35 3.94 15.60 -21.50
N TRP A 36 3.88 15.09 -22.74
CA TRP A 36 3.02 13.97 -23.10
C TRP A 36 3.47 12.65 -22.50
N ASN A 37 4.78 12.39 -22.42
CA ASN A 37 5.30 11.18 -21.78
C ASN A 37 4.91 11.16 -20.29
N LYS A 38 5.06 12.30 -19.61
CA LYS A 38 4.58 12.46 -18.23
C LYS A 38 3.06 12.29 -18.12
N PHE A 39 2.29 12.88 -19.05
CA PHE A 39 0.84 12.74 -19.09
C PHE A 39 0.38 11.28 -19.25
N PHE A 40 0.99 10.51 -20.16
CA PHE A 40 0.64 9.09 -20.34
C PHE A 40 1.01 8.25 -19.12
N GLN A 41 2.19 8.48 -18.52
CA GLN A 41 2.57 7.81 -17.27
C GLN A 41 1.61 8.13 -16.13
N ASP A 42 1.24 9.40 -15.97
CA ASP A 42 0.27 9.82 -14.95
C ASP A 42 -1.12 9.21 -15.22
N SER A 43 -1.54 9.12 -16.49
CA SER A 43 -2.80 8.50 -16.87
C SER A 43 -2.84 7.00 -16.56
N GLU A 44 -1.77 6.27 -16.87
CA GLU A 44 -1.65 4.84 -16.55
C GLU A 44 -1.73 4.59 -15.03
N ILE A 45 -1.07 5.43 -14.24
CA ILE A 45 -1.10 5.36 -12.77
C ILE A 45 -2.51 5.63 -12.25
N ILE A 46 -3.18 6.67 -12.76
CA ILE A 46 -4.55 7.01 -12.36
C ILE A 46 -5.51 5.87 -12.70
N GLU A 47 -5.41 5.28 -13.89
CA GLU A 47 -6.25 4.14 -14.26
C GLU A 47 -6.00 2.91 -13.37
N GLN A 48 -4.75 2.70 -12.95
CA GLN A 48 -4.42 1.63 -12.00
C GLN A 48 -5.06 1.88 -10.63
N ILE A 49 -4.95 3.12 -10.11
CA ILE A 49 -5.59 3.54 -8.87
C ILE A 49 -7.11 3.34 -8.97
N ASP A 50 -7.73 3.78 -10.07
CA ASP A 50 -9.19 3.66 -10.27
C ASP A 50 -9.66 2.21 -10.22
N ARG A 51 -8.90 1.27 -10.81
CA ARG A 51 -9.21 -0.16 -10.74
C ARG A 51 -9.06 -0.72 -9.33
N ASP A 52 -8.01 -0.32 -8.62
CA ASP A 52 -7.71 -0.83 -7.29
C ASP A 52 -8.67 -0.29 -6.22
N VAL A 53 -9.00 1.00 -6.27
CA VAL A 53 -10.00 1.62 -5.38
C VAL A 53 -11.36 0.95 -5.53
N LYS A 54 -11.82 0.69 -6.77
CA LYS A 54 -13.11 0.03 -7.03
C LYS A 54 -13.21 -1.38 -6.44
N ARG A 55 -12.09 -2.09 -6.28
CA ARG A 55 -12.03 -3.46 -5.74
C ARG A 55 -11.56 -3.51 -4.28
N THR A 56 -11.37 -2.38 -3.63
CA THR A 56 -10.90 -2.30 -2.23
C THR A 56 -12.04 -2.75 -1.31
N HIS A 57 -11.78 -3.79 -0.50
CA HIS A 57 -12.75 -4.39 0.43
C HIS A 57 -14.18 -4.50 -0.12
N PRO A 58 -14.42 -5.33 -1.16
CA PRO A 58 -15.68 -5.36 -1.90
C PRO A 58 -16.88 -5.78 -1.04
N ASP A 59 -16.62 -6.50 0.05
CA ASP A 59 -17.64 -6.95 1.00
C ASP A 59 -18.08 -5.86 2.01
N MET A 60 -17.42 -4.70 2.01
CA MET A 60 -17.73 -3.59 2.91
C MET A 60 -18.50 -2.50 2.18
N HIS A 61 -19.75 -2.25 2.60
CA HIS A 61 -20.58 -1.15 2.09
C HIS A 61 -19.94 0.24 2.23
N PHE A 62 -18.99 0.39 3.15
CA PHE A 62 -18.22 1.61 3.33
C PHE A 62 -17.33 1.92 2.11
N PHE A 63 -16.73 0.90 1.48
CA PHE A 63 -15.80 1.05 0.36
C PHE A 63 -16.43 0.67 -0.98
N CYS A 64 -17.44 -0.19 -0.99
CA CYS A 64 -18.03 -0.75 -2.19
C CYS A 64 -19.56 -0.61 -2.18
N GLY A 65 -20.11 0.03 -3.20
CA GLY A 65 -21.56 0.18 -3.37
C GLY A 65 -21.94 1.36 -4.25
N ASP A 66 -23.23 1.41 -4.60
CA ASP A 66 -23.77 2.49 -5.44
C ASP A 66 -24.23 3.73 -4.68
N SER A 67 -24.17 3.69 -3.34
CA SER A 67 -24.54 4.82 -2.49
C SER A 67 -23.62 6.01 -2.72
N SER A 68 -24.15 7.22 -2.52
CA SER A 68 -23.36 8.46 -2.56
C SER A 68 -22.23 8.42 -1.52
N PHE A 69 -22.48 7.81 -0.37
CA PHE A 69 -21.49 7.65 0.70
C PHE A 69 -20.29 6.80 0.26
N ALA A 70 -20.52 5.60 -0.28
CA ALA A 70 -19.44 4.73 -0.75
C ALA A 70 -18.66 5.38 -1.90
N LYS A 71 -19.35 6.05 -2.84
CA LYS A 71 -18.72 6.79 -3.94
C LYS A 71 -17.86 7.95 -3.44
N SER A 72 -18.31 8.67 -2.43
CA SER A 72 -17.52 9.74 -1.79
C SER A 72 -16.25 9.18 -1.14
N ASN A 73 -16.35 8.04 -0.46
CA ASN A 73 -15.20 7.38 0.17
C ASN A 73 -14.19 6.87 -0.87
N GLN A 74 -14.67 6.29 -1.97
CA GLN A 74 -13.83 5.88 -3.09
C GLN A 74 -13.09 7.08 -3.70
N GLU A 75 -13.77 8.21 -3.89
CA GLU A 75 -13.13 9.42 -4.44
C GLU A 75 -12.05 9.97 -3.49
N ALA A 76 -12.29 9.97 -2.18
CA ALA A 76 -11.28 10.38 -1.20
C ALA A 76 -10.04 9.47 -1.24
N LEU A 77 -10.21 8.14 -1.25
CA LEU A 77 -9.09 7.20 -1.41
C LEU A 77 -8.31 7.44 -2.70
N ARG A 78 -9.04 7.64 -3.81
CA ARG A 78 -8.47 7.93 -5.13
C ARG A 78 -7.65 9.21 -5.11
N ASN A 79 -8.18 10.29 -4.55
CA ASN A 79 -7.49 11.58 -4.46
C ASN A 79 -6.19 11.46 -3.67
N ILE A 80 -6.23 10.83 -2.50
CA ILE A 80 -5.06 10.62 -1.65
C ILE A 80 -3.97 9.85 -2.42
N LEU A 81 -4.31 8.75 -3.08
CA LEU A 81 -3.35 7.94 -3.84
C LEU A 81 -2.75 8.69 -5.03
N ILE A 82 -3.56 9.49 -5.75
CA ILE A 82 -3.09 10.32 -6.86
C ILE A 82 -2.12 11.39 -6.34
N VAL A 83 -2.48 12.11 -5.28
CA VAL A 83 -1.62 13.14 -4.68
C VAL A 83 -0.31 12.52 -4.20
N PHE A 84 -0.38 11.38 -3.50
CA PHE A 84 0.81 10.64 -3.06
C PHE A 84 1.73 10.27 -4.23
N ALA A 85 1.18 9.66 -5.29
CA ALA A 85 1.96 9.22 -6.44
C ALA A 85 2.65 10.39 -7.16
N LYS A 86 1.99 11.55 -7.24
CA LYS A 86 2.54 12.77 -7.86
C LYS A 86 3.63 13.42 -7.00
N LEU A 87 3.48 13.40 -5.68
CA LEU A 87 4.48 13.96 -4.75
C LEU A 87 5.70 13.06 -4.58
N ASN A 88 5.56 11.76 -4.82
CA ASN A 88 6.62 10.76 -4.64
C ASN A 88 7.02 10.08 -5.97
N PRO A 89 7.61 10.80 -6.94
CA PRO A 89 7.87 10.28 -8.28
C PRO A 89 8.85 9.09 -8.34
N GLY A 90 9.63 8.87 -7.28
CA GLY A 90 10.56 7.75 -7.15
C GLY A 90 9.92 6.45 -6.63
N ILE A 91 8.76 6.51 -5.97
CA ILE A 91 8.00 5.35 -5.51
C ILE A 91 6.78 5.15 -6.41
N ARG A 92 6.04 6.25 -6.65
CA ARG A 92 4.74 6.27 -7.34
C ARG A 92 3.72 5.39 -6.62
N TYR A 93 2.60 5.12 -7.29
CA TYR A 93 1.62 4.15 -6.81
C TYR A 93 2.12 2.73 -7.07
N VAL A 94 2.02 1.87 -6.07
CA VAL A 94 2.26 0.42 -6.17
C VAL A 94 0.99 -0.31 -5.78
N GLN A 95 0.61 -1.32 -6.57
CA GLN A 95 -0.58 -2.12 -6.29
C GLN A 95 -0.54 -2.69 -4.87
N GLY A 96 -1.62 -2.48 -4.11
CA GLY A 96 -1.72 -2.85 -2.70
C GLY A 96 -1.62 -1.67 -1.74
N MET A 97 -1.13 -0.51 -2.18
CA MET A 97 -1.18 0.72 -1.38
C MET A 97 -2.60 1.12 -1.00
N ASN A 98 -3.59 0.82 -1.86
CA ASN A 98 -5.02 1.00 -1.57
C ASN A 98 -5.46 0.22 -0.31
N GLU A 99 -4.91 -0.97 -0.08
CA GLU A 99 -5.23 -1.83 1.07
C GLU A 99 -4.61 -1.30 2.37
N ILE A 100 -3.48 -0.59 2.28
CA ILE A 100 -2.83 0.09 3.41
C ILE A 100 -3.59 1.38 3.76
N LEU A 101 -4.05 2.10 2.73
CA LEU A 101 -4.76 3.35 2.91
C LEU A 101 -6.14 3.14 3.55
N ALA A 102 -6.84 2.06 3.18
CA ALA A 102 -8.21 1.81 3.59
C ALA A 102 -8.43 1.76 5.12
N PRO A 103 -7.63 1.03 5.92
CA PRO A 103 -7.74 1.06 7.39
C PRO A 103 -7.61 2.46 7.98
N LEU A 104 -6.63 3.25 7.52
CA LEU A 104 -6.43 4.62 8.01
C LEU A 104 -7.64 5.49 7.72
N PHE A 105 -8.10 5.47 6.46
CA PHE A 105 -9.25 6.28 6.04
C PHE A 105 -10.52 5.87 6.77
N TYR A 106 -10.74 4.57 6.96
CA TYR A 106 -11.90 4.07 7.69
C TYR A 106 -11.91 4.59 9.13
N VAL A 107 -10.78 4.56 9.84
CA VAL A 107 -10.71 5.03 11.22
C VAL A 107 -11.03 6.51 11.30
N PHE A 108 -10.37 7.36 10.49
CA PHE A 108 -10.62 8.81 10.52
C PHE A 108 -12.02 9.19 10.04
N LYS A 109 -12.57 8.48 9.05
CA LYS A 109 -13.90 8.79 8.51
C LYS A 109 -15.05 8.30 9.40
N ASN A 110 -14.78 7.44 10.38
CA ASN A 110 -15.76 7.03 11.39
C ASN A 110 -15.45 7.68 12.76
N ASP A 111 -14.70 8.78 12.79
CA ASP A 111 -14.47 9.54 14.01
C ASP A 111 -15.83 10.07 14.54
N PRO A 112 -16.12 9.93 15.86
CA PRO A 112 -17.34 10.45 16.44
C PRO A 112 -17.41 11.99 16.46
N ASP A 113 -16.28 12.68 16.32
CA ASP A 113 -16.21 14.14 16.20
C ASP A 113 -16.37 14.57 14.74
N GLU A 114 -17.43 15.31 14.44
CA GLU A 114 -17.75 15.77 13.08
C GLU A 114 -16.65 16.67 12.48
N GLU A 115 -15.91 17.45 13.29
CA GLU A 115 -14.82 18.30 12.81
C GLU A 115 -13.61 17.45 12.37
N MET A 116 -13.32 16.37 13.11
CA MET A 116 -12.27 15.41 12.78
C MET A 116 -12.68 14.56 11.56
N GLU A 117 -13.94 14.10 11.51
CA GLU A 117 -14.50 13.35 10.38
C GLU A 117 -14.41 14.14 9.06
N ALA A 118 -14.62 15.46 9.11
CA ALA A 118 -14.51 16.35 7.97
C ALA A 118 -13.07 16.48 7.45
N CYS A 119 -12.07 16.30 8.33
CA CYS A 119 -10.65 16.35 8.00
C CYS A 119 -10.07 14.99 7.59
N ALA A 120 -10.89 13.92 7.60
CA ALA A 120 -10.44 12.55 7.39
C ALA A 120 -9.58 12.35 6.14
N GLU A 121 -9.91 12.99 5.00
CA GLU A 121 -9.10 12.86 3.77
C GLU A 121 -7.67 13.40 3.95
N ALA A 122 -7.53 14.56 4.59
CA ALA A 122 -6.23 15.20 4.83
C ALA A 122 -5.42 14.45 5.88
N ASP A 123 -6.04 14.08 7.00
CA ASP A 123 -5.38 13.34 8.08
C ASP A 123 -4.91 11.97 7.60
N THR A 124 -5.76 11.28 6.83
CA THR A 124 -5.38 10.03 6.18
C THR A 124 -4.16 10.22 5.28
N PHE A 125 -4.11 11.26 4.46
CA PHE A 125 -2.97 11.52 3.59
C PHE A 125 -1.67 11.66 4.39
N PHE A 126 -1.66 12.49 5.44
CA PHE A 126 -0.44 12.72 6.23
C PHE A 126 -0.01 11.47 7.00
N CYS A 127 -0.94 10.76 7.65
CA CYS A 127 -0.64 9.51 8.34
C CYS A 127 -0.16 8.42 7.37
N PHE A 128 -0.74 8.34 6.17
CA PHE A 128 -0.31 7.40 5.13
C PHE A 128 1.12 7.70 4.65
N VAL A 129 1.46 8.97 4.42
CA VAL A 129 2.81 9.39 4.05
C VAL A 129 3.82 9.05 5.15
N GLU A 130 3.49 9.37 6.40
CA GLU A 130 4.36 9.09 7.56
C GLU A 130 4.59 7.58 7.70
N LEU A 131 3.52 6.78 7.67
CA LEU A 131 3.62 5.33 7.75
C LEU A 131 4.49 4.76 6.63
N LEU A 132 4.22 5.13 5.37
CA LEU A 132 4.99 4.64 4.23
C LEU A 132 6.43 5.14 4.22
N SER A 133 6.74 6.26 4.88
CA SER A 133 8.12 6.73 4.99
C SER A 133 9.01 5.72 5.71
N GLY A 134 8.49 5.07 6.76
CA GLY A 134 9.18 4.01 7.51
C GLY A 134 9.32 2.70 6.73
N PHE A 135 8.50 2.50 5.70
CA PHE A 135 8.50 1.31 4.84
C PHE A 135 8.99 1.58 3.42
N ARG A 136 9.52 2.78 3.15
CA ARG A 136 9.86 3.27 1.81
C ARG A 136 10.75 2.31 1.03
N ASP A 137 11.74 1.72 1.69
CA ASP A 137 12.69 0.82 1.06
C ASP A 137 12.06 -0.50 0.59
N LEU A 138 10.88 -0.86 1.12
CA LEU A 138 10.11 -2.02 0.66
C LEU A 138 9.43 -1.77 -0.70
N PHE A 139 9.13 -0.52 -1.04
CA PHE A 139 8.40 -0.15 -2.25
C PHE A 139 9.30 0.35 -3.38
N CYS A 140 10.59 0.55 -3.11
CA CYS A 140 11.54 0.94 -4.13
C CYS A 140 12.03 -0.30 -4.89
N GLN A 141 11.47 -0.56 -6.08
CA GLN A 141 11.86 -1.69 -6.94
C GLN A 141 13.37 -1.74 -7.24
N GLN A 142 14.03 -0.57 -7.24
CA GLN A 142 15.49 -0.47 -7.44
C GLN A 142 16.28 -1.08 -6.28
N LEU A 143 15.67 -1.20 -5.11
CA LEU A 143 16.25 -1.75 -3.90
C LEU A 143 15.91 -3.23 -3.68
N ASP A 144 15.09 -3.86 -4.53
CA ASP A 144 14.67 -5.26 -4.36
C ASP A 144 15.85 -6.24 -4.28
N ASN A 145 16.97 -5.93 -4.97
CA ASN A 145 18.21 -6.71 -4.93
C ASN A 145 19.27 -6.15 -3.95
N SER A 146 18.93 -5.11 -3.17
CA SER A 146 19.86 -4.41 -2.28
C SER A 146 19.83 -4.93 -0.84
N VAL A 147 20.84 -4.52 -0.06
CA VAL A 147 20.98 -4.81 1.38
C VAL A 147 19.95 -4.10 2.27
N VAL A 148 19.16 -3.18 1.74
CA VAL A 148 18.16 -2.38 2.46
C VAL A 148 16.72 -2.59 1.97
N GLY A 149 16.51 -3.31 0.86
CA GLY A 149 15.16 -3.56 0.33
C GLY A 149 14.45 -4.76 0.95
N ILE A 150 13.34 -5.17 0.34
CA ILE A 150 12.45 -6.24 0.81
C ILE A 150 13.18 -7.56 1.16
N ARG A 151 14.23 -7.92 0.41
CA ARG A 151 15.03 -9.13 0.70
C ARG A 151 15.73 -9.05 2.05
N SER A 152 16.22 -7.88 2.43
CA SER A 152 16.85 -7.67 3.74
C SER A 152 15.82 -7.86 4.85
N THR A 153 14.64 -7.25 4.72
CA THR A 153 13.54 -7.40 5.68
C THR A 153 13.08 -8.86 5.81
N ILE A 154 12.97 -9.59 4.70
CA ILE A 154 12.67 -11.03 4.71
C ILE A 154 13.79 -11.84 5.37
N ALA A 155 15.07 -11.50 5.12
CA ALA A 155 16.19 -12.15 5.80
C ALA A 155 16.20 -11.87 7.32
N ARG A 156 15.73 -10.69 7.75
CA ARG A 156 15.53 -10.37 9.17
C ARG A 156 14.42 -11.22 9.79
N LEU A 157 13.30 -11.43 9.09
CA LEU A 157 12.26 -12.37 9.51
C LEU A 157 12.82 -13.80 9.67
N SER A 158 13.58 -14.26 8.68
CA SER A 158 14.24 -15.59 8.71
C SER A 158 15.17 -15.73 9.91
N ARG A 159 15.99 -14.70 10.20
CA ARG A 159 16.87 -14.68 11.36
C ARG A 159 16.10 -14.71 12.68
N LEU A 160 15.04 -13.90 12.80
CA LEU A 160 14.18 -13.87 13.98
C LEU A 160 13.54 -15.25 14.23
N LEU A 161 13.08 -15.92 13.17
CA LEU A 161 12.57 -17.29 13.28
C LEU A 161 13.66 -18.26 13.75
N LYS A 162 14.87 -18.17 13.19
CA LYS A 162 15.99 -19.02 13.59
C LYS A 162 16.37 -18.85 15.07
N GLU A 163 16.35 -17.61 15.56
CA GLU A 163 16.68 -17.27 16.95
C GLU A 163 15.64 -17.83 17.94
N HIS A 164 14.35 -17.81 17.59
CA HIS A 164 13.28 -18.25 18.48
C HIS A 164 12.80 -19.70 18.27
N ASP A 165 13.00 -20.27 17.08
CA ASP A 165 12.58 -21.61 16.72
C ASP A 165 13.47 -22.21 15.60
N GLU A 166 14.70 -22.59 15.97
CA GLU A 166 15.69 -23.12 15.02
C GLU A 166 15.21 -24.39 14.30
N GLU A 167 14.44 -25.25 14.98
CA GLU A 167 13.89 -26.47 14.37
C GLU A 167 12.93 -26.12 13.24
N LEU A 168 11.98 -25.21 13.48
CA LEU A 168 11.03 -24.76 12.47
C LEU A 168 11.76 -24.06 11.31
N TRP A 169 12.69 -23.15 11.61
CA TRP A 169 13.50 -22.49 10.60
C TRP A 169 14.24 -23.49 9.70
N ARG A 170 14.92 -24.47 10.30
CA ARG A 170 15.68 -25.49 9.57
C ARG A 170 14.75 -26.34 8.71
N HIS A 171 13.57 -26.69 9.22
CA HIS A 171 12.59 -27.45 8.45
C HIS A 171 12.10 -26.69 7.23
N LEU A 172 11.77 -25.40 7.36
CA LEU A 172 11.29 -24.57 6.26
C LEU A 172 12.38 -24.33 5.20
N GLU A 173 13.56 -23.86 5.61
CA GLU A 173 14.57 -23.40 4.64
C GLU A 173 15.51 -24.50 4.16
N VAL A 174 15.85 -25.47 5.02
CA VAL A 174 16.83 -26.52 4.69
C VAL A 174 16.15 -27.80 4.25
N THR A 175 15.18 -28.30 5.02
CA THR A 175 14.54 -29.59 4.74
C THR A 175 13.56 -29.49 3.57
N THR A 176 12.63 -28.55 3.64
CA THR A 176 11.56 -28.40 2.62
C THR A 176 11.92 -27.38 1.54
N LYS A 177 12.95 -26.55 1.76
CA LYS A 177 13.45 -25.53 0.83
C LYS A 177 12.37 -24.51 0.40
N VAL A 178 11.45 -24.20 1.31
CA VAL A 178 10.46 -23.15 1.13
C VAL A 178 11.18 -21.81 1.27
N ASN A 179 11.23 -21.05 0.17
CA ASN A 179 11.78 -19.70 0.20
C ASN A 179 10.82 -18.76 0.96
N PRO A 180 11.27 -18.07 2.03
CA PRO A 180 10.43 -17.13 2.78
C PRO A 180 9.71 -16.09 1.92
N GLN A 181 10.34 -15.65 0.83
CA GLN A 181 9.76 -14.67 -0.09
C GLN A 181 8.42 -15.11 -0.69
N PHE A 182 8.15 -16.40 -0.85
CA PHE A 182 6.90 -16.88 -1.47
C PHE A 182 5.65 -16.72 -0.59
N PHE A 183 5.81 -16.45 0.70
CA PHE A 183 4.70 -16.16 1.60
C PHE A 183 4.85 -14.79 2.28
N SER A 184 6.05 -14.45 2.77
CA SER A 184 6.22 -13.27 3.62
C SER A 184 6.30 -11.96 2.83
N PHE A 185 6.51 -12.02 1.51
CA PHE A 185 6.55 -10.81 0.68
C PHE A 185 5.25 -10.02 0.83
N ARG A 186 4.10 -10.66 0.57
CA ARG A 186 2.77 -10.04 0.68
C ARG A 186 2.45 -9.61 2.11
N TRP A 187 2.81 -10.44 3.09
CA TRP A 187 2.61 -10.15 4.51
C TRP A 187 3.24 -8.82 4.92
N ILE A 188 4.49 -8.62 4.48
CA ILE A 188 5.31 -7.47 4.84
C ILE A 188 4.93 -6.24 4.01
N THR A 189 4.79 -6.38 2.69
CA THR A 189 4.52 -5.22 1.81
C THR A 189 3.11 -4.66 1.96
N LEU A 190 2.16 -5.46 2.45
CA LEU A 190 0.78 -5.03 2.69
C LEU A 190 0.44 -4.93 4.18
N LEU A 191 1.43 -4.95 5.07
CA LEU A 191 1.21 -4.77 6.52
C LEU A 191 0.10 -5.68 7.08
N LEU A 192 0.06 -6.93 6.58
CA LEU A 192 -0.90 -7.98 6.94
C LEU A 192 -2.39 -7.70 6.62
N THR A 193 -2.72 -6.64 5.88
CA THR A 193 -4.13 -6.29 5.56
C THR A 193 -4.86 -7.32 4.71
N GLN A 194 -4.12 -8.22 4.06
CA GLN A 194 -4.66 -9.30 3.23
C GLN A 194 -4.55 -10.69 3.88
N GLU A 195 -4.01 -10.79 5.11
CA GLU A 195 -3.96 -12.06 5.86
C GLU A 195 -5.10 -12.20 6.86
N PHE A 196 -5.65 -11.08 7.29
CA PHE A 196 -6.67 -11.00 8.31
C PHE A 196 -7.88 -10.25 7.77
N ASN A 197 -9.04 -10.45 8.40
CA ASN A 197 -10.19 -9.61 8.10
C ASN A 197 -9.94 -8.17 8.56
N PHE A 198 -10.74 -7.24 8.05
CA PHE A 198 -10.53 -5.81 8.27
C PHE A 198 -10.46 -5.40 9.75
N ALA A 199 -11.32 -5.97 10.60
CA ALA A 199 -11.34 -5.67 12.04
C ALA A 199 -10.08 -6.19 12.74
N ASP A 200 -9.66 -7.41 12.41
CA ASP A 200 -8.43 -8.01 12.93
C ASP A 200 -7.18 -7.23 12.45
N SER A 201 -7.18 -6.74 11.21
CA SER A 201 -6.11 -5.88 10.68
C SER A 201 -5.97 -4.58 11.49
N ILE A 202 -7.09 -3.89 11.79
CA ILE A 202 -7.06 -2.68 12.63
C ILE A 202 -6.51 -3.00 14.02
N HIS A 203 -6.95 -4.10 14.64
CA HIS A 203 -6.46 -4.48 15.97
C HIS A 203 -4.95 -4.82 15.97
N ILE A 204 -4.44 -5.47 14.92
CA ILE A 204 -3.00 -5.68 14.74
C ILE A 204 -2.28 -4.33 14.58
N TRP A 205 -2.87 -3.40 13.84
CA TRP A 205 -2.31 -2.08 13.59
C TRP A 205 -2.21 -1.21 14.85
N ASP A 206 -3.17 -1.31 15.78
CA ASP A 206 -3.06 -0.66 17.09
C ASP A 206 -1.74 -1.03 17.79
N THR A 207 -1.32 -2.30 17.67
CA THR A 207 -0.04 -2.76 18.23
C THR A 207 1.15 -2.31 17.40
N LEU A 208 1.08 -2.38 16.06
CA LEU A 208 2.17 -1.91 15.20
C LEU A 208 2.50 -0.43 15.43
N LEU A 209 1.48 0.42 15.56
CA LEU A 209 1.64 1.86 15.65
C LEU A 209 1.99 2.33 17.08
N SER A 210 1.62 1.57 18.11
CA SER A 210 1.91 1.94 19.51
C SER A 210 3.24 1.39 20.04
N ASP A 211 3.88 0.45 19.34
CA ASP A 211 5.11 -0.18 19.82
C ASP A 211 6.30 0.78 19.75
N PRO A 212 7.04 1.00 20.87
CA PRO A 212 8.20 1.89 20.88
C PRO A 212 9.38 1.42 20.02
N GLU A 213 9.45 0.14 19.64
CA GLU A 213 10.47 -0.36 18.71
C GLU A 213 10.11 -0.05 17.24
N GLY A 214 8.91 0.48 17.01
CA GLY A 214 8.43 0.94 15.72
C GLY A 214 7.63 -0.10 14.93
N PRO A 215 6.91 0.34 13.87
CA PRO A 215 6.01 -0.52 13.11
C PRO A 215 6.70 -1.69 12.41
N GLN A 216 7.90 -1.48 11.86
CA GLN A 216 8.61 -2.51 11.11
C GLN A 216 9.08 -3.66 12.00
N GLU A 217 9.65 -3.36 13.17
CA GLU A 217 10.10 -4.39 14.12
C GLU A 217 8.92 -5.21 14.65
N THR A 218 7.83 -4.51 14.96
CA THR A 218 6.59 -5.13 15.44
C THR A 218 5.97 -6.03 14.38
N LEU A 219 5.93 -5.57 13.12
CA LEU A 219 5.45 -6.37 11.98
C LEU A 219 6.26 -7.66 11.83
N LEU A 220 7.59 -7.60 11.94
CA LEU A 220 8.44 -8.78 11.84
C LEU A 220 8.18 -9.78 12.98
N ARG A 221 7.96 -9.27 14.21
CA ARG A 221 7.56 -10.12 15.34
C ARG A 221 6.20 -10.77 15.12
N VAL A 222 5.21 -10.04 14.60
CA VAL A 222 3.90 -10.61 14.28
C VAL A 222 4.03 -11.67 13.18
N CYS A 223 4.77 -11.40 12.11
CA CYS A 223 5.06 -12.40 11.06
C CYS A 223 5.75 -13.66 11.62
N CYS A 224 6.70 -13.51 12.54
CA CYS A 224 7.38 -14.64 13.17
C CYS A 224 6.43 -15.43 14.10
N ALA A 225 5.63 -14.73 14.90
CA ALA A 225 4.61 -15.35 15.74
C ALA A 225 3.57 -16.13 14.91
N MET A 226 3.19 -15.61 13.74
CA MET A 226 2.33 -16.33 12.80
C MET A 226 2.92 -17.70 12.43
N LEU A 227 4.21 -17.78 12.13
CA LEU A 227 4.89 -19.05 11.81
C LEU A 227 4.90 -20.00 13.01
N ILE A 228 5.24 -19.50 14.20
CA ILE A 228 5.32 -20.29 15.43
C ILE A 228 3.95 -20.87 15.81
N LEU A 229 2.86 -20.11 15.65
CA LEU A 229 1.51 -20.59 15.98
C LEU A 229 1.07 -21.79 15.14
N VAL A 230 1.49 -21.85 13.87
CA VAL A 230 1.17 -22.96 12.98
C VAL A 230 2.29 -24.01 12.90
N ARG A 231 3.33 -23.91 13.75
CA ARG A 231 4.52 -24.79 13.77
C ARG A 231 4.21 -26.26 13.57
N ARG A 232 3.26 -26.82 14.34
CA ARG A 232 2.94 -28.25 14.29
C ARG A 232 2.50 -28.70 12.89
N ARG A 233 1.75 -27.85 12.19
CA ARG A 233 1.27 -28.11 10.83
C ARG A 233 2.38 -27.93 9.81
N LEU A 234 3.28 -26.97 10.03
CA LEU A 234 4.44 -26.74 9.18
C LEU A 234 5.42 -27.91 9.24
N LEU A 235 5.80 -28.36 10.45
CA LEU A 235 6.75 -29.48 10.64
C LEU A 235 6.24 -30.82 10.09
N ALA A 236 4.93 -31.01 10.03
CA ALA A 236 4.30 -32.20 9.47
C ALA A 236 4.06 -32.11 7.95
N GLY A 237 4.22 -30.92 7.37
CA GLY A 237 3.91 -30.63 5.98
C GLY A 237 5.07 -30.90 5.01
N ASP A 238 4.73 -31.07 3.74
CA ASP A 238 5.66 -30.97 2.62
C ASP A 238 5.68 -29.55 2.03
N PHE A 239 6.54 -29.30 1.05
CA PHE A 239 6.67 -27.98 0.39
C PHE A 239 5.32 -27.39 -0.04
N THR A 240 4.47 -28.19 -0.69
CA THR A 240 3.19 -27.73 -1.24
C THR A 240 2.18 -27.39 -0.15
N SER A 241 2.05 -28.26 0.86
CA SER A 241 1.11 -28.03 1.97
C SER A 241 1.53 -26.86 2.85
N ILE A 242 2.83 -26.70 3.11
CA ILE A 242 3.39 -25.54 3.81
C ILE A 242 3.08 -24.25 3.05
N LEU A 243 3.40 -24.20 1.76
CA LEU A 243 3.20 -22.98 0.98
C LEU A 243 1.71 -22.61 0.90
N LYS A 244 0.84 -23.59 0.68
CA LYS A 244 -0.62 -23.37 0.68
C LYS A 244 -1.12 -22.85 2.02
N LEU A 245 -0.60 -23.38 3.13
CA LEU A 245 -0.95 -22.95 4.48
C LEU A 245 -0.52 -21.50 4.75
N LEU A 246 0.69 -21.13 4.35
CA LEU A 246 1.21 -19.79 4.58
C LEU A 246 0.60 -18.74 3.64
N GLN A 247 0.26 -19.11 2.41
CA GLN A 247 -0.44 -18.22 1.48
C GLN A 247 -1.92 -18.04 1.81
N ASN A 248 -2.51 -18.96 2.60
CA ASN A 248 -3.89 -18.89 3.07
C ASN A 248 -3.91 -19.12 4.58
N TYR A 249 -3.43 -18.13 5.31
CA TYR A 249 -3.22 -18.25 6.75
C TYR A 249 -4.55 -18.57 7.47
N PRO A 250 -4.57 -19.53 8.42
CA PRO A 250 -5.80 -19.95 9.04
C PRO A 250 -6.34 -18.89 10.02
N PRO A 251 -7.66 -18.84 10.25
CA PRO A 251 -8.25 -17.99 11.28
C PRO A 251 -7.56 -18.22 12.63
N THR A 252 -7.17 -17.15 13.29
CA THR A 252 -6.33 -17.18 14.48
C THR A 252 -6.84 -16.15 15.49
N ASN A 253 -6.71 -16.45 16.78
CA ASN A 253 -7.02 -15.49 17.84
C ASN A 253 -5.96 -14.38 17.85
N ILE A 254 -6.35 -13.15 17.49
CA ILE A 254 -5.44 -12.01 17.37
C ILE A 254 -4.77 -11.65 18.70
N SER A 255 -5.51 -11.65 19.81
CA SER A 255 -4.92 -11.37 21.13
C SER A 255 -3.83 -12.38 21.50
N HIS A 256 -4.03 -13.67 21.18
CA HIS A 256 -3.00 -14.69 21.39
C HIS A 256 -1.81 -14.52 20.42
N LEU A 257 -2.06 -14.16 19.16
CA LEU A 257 -1.00 -13.85 18.19
C LEU A 257 -0.14 -12.69 18.67
N LEU A 258 -0.75 -11.58 19.09
CA LEU A 258 -0.05 -10.40 19.60
C LEU A 258 0.69 -10.71 20.91
N TYR A 259 0.12 -11.54 21.78
CA TYR A 259 0.81 -12.03 22.98
C TYR A 259 2.08 -12.82 22.65
N VAL A 260 2.00 -13.74 21.69
CA VAL A 260 3.18 -14.50 21.22
C VAL A 260 4.20 -13.55 20.59
N ALA A 261 3.77 -12.64 19.71
CA ALA A 261 4.64 -11.65 19.08
C ALA A 261 5.38 -10.79 20.11
N ASN A 262 4.69 -10.34 21.17
CA ASN A 262 5.30 -9.54 22.21
C ASN A 262 6.37 -10.31 23.02
N LYS A 263 6.22 -11.63 23.17
CA LYS A 263 7.25 -12.49 23.79
C LYS A 263 8.51 -12.65 22.94
N LEU A 264 8.44 -12.34 21.64
CA LEU A 264 9.60 -12.36 20.75
C LEU A 264 10.40 -11.05 20.79
N ARG A 265 10.02 -10.08 21.64
CA ARG A 265 10.90 -8.94 21.93
C ARG A 265 12.21 -9.49 22.52
N GLY A 266 13.34 -9.01 22.00
CA GLY A 266 14.64 -9.38 22.54
C GLY A 266 14.69 -9.08 24.04
N GLN A 267 15.26 -9.97 24.83
CA GLN A 267 15.66 -9.56 26.18
C GLN A 267 16.63 -8.39 26.01
N PRO A 268 16.46 -7.26 26.73
CA PRO A 268 17.46 -6.21 26.73
C PRO A 268 18.77 -6.87 27.16
N SER A 269 19.74 -6.89 26.25
CA SER A 269 21.12 -7.23 26.57
C SER A 269 21.58 -6.24 27.64
N HIS A 270 21.53 -6.68 28.90
CA HIS A 270 22.14 -6.00 30.04
C HIS A 270 23.67 -5.99 29.90
#